data_AF-M1DY27-F1
#
_entry.id   AF-M1DY27-F1
#
_cell.length_a   1.000
_cell.length_b   1.000
_cell.length_c   1.000
_cell.angle_alpha   90.00
_cell.angle_beta   90.00
_cell.angle_gamma   90.00
#
_symmetry.space_group_name_H-M   'P 1'
#
loop_
_entity.id
_entity.type
_entity.pdbx_description
1 polymer ?
#
loop_
_entity_poly.entity_id
_entity_poly.type
_entity_poly.pdbx_seq_one_letter_code
_entity_poly.pdbx_strand_id
1 'polypeptide(L)'
;MDYDVSQGEFVVDHDVSKGEFVMDYDVSQGEFVVDHDVSKGEFVMDYDVSQGEFVVDHDVSKGEFVMDYDVSQGEFVVDHDVSKGEFVMDYDVSQGEFVMDYDVSQGEFVMDYDVSQGEFVMDYDVSQREFVMDYDVSQREFVMDYDVSQREFVMDYDVSQREFVMDYDVSQREFVMDYDVSQREFVMDYDVSQREFVMDYDVSQREFVMDYDVSQREFVMDYDVSQREFVMDYDVSQKKIEDTNPRYQCNR
;
A
#
# COMPACT_ATOMS: atom_id res chain seq x y z
N MET A 1 12.11 4.67 24.42
CA MET A 1 13.14 5.69 24.70
C MET A 1 12.60 6.92 24.05
N ASP A 2 12.52 8.00 24.81
CA ASP A 2 11.73 9.15 24.39
C ASP A 2 12.71 10.30 24.12
N TYR A 3 12.62 10.86 22.93
CA TYR A 3 13.55 11.87 22.42
C TYR A 3 12.78 13.13 22.03
N ASP A 4 12.92 14.18 22.84
CA ASP A 4 12.46 15.55 22.51
C ASP A 4 13.66 16.37 22.06
N VAL A 5 13.75 16.64 20.74
CA VAL A 5 14.94 17.25 20.14
C VAL A 5 14.57 18.29 19.07
N SER A 6 15.09 19.51 19.22
CA SER A 6 14.86 20.56 18.23
C SER A 6 15.57 20.33 16.89
N GLN A 7 16.77 19.74 16.92
CA GLN A 7 17.58 19.39 15.74
C GLN A 7 18.49 18.21 16.09
N GLY A 8 18.53 17.16 15.27
CA GLY A 8 19.38 16.01 15.55
C GLY A 8 19.56 15.06 14.37
N GLU A 9 20.67 14.31 14.42
CA GLU A 9 20.90 13.11 13.61
C GLU A 9 20.84 11.93 14.58
N PHE A 10 19.97 10.97 14.30
CA PHE A 10 19.73 9.80 15.13
C PHE A 10 20.10 8.56 14.34
N VAL A 11 21.05 7.79 14.86
CA VAL A 11 21.44 6.51 14.27
C VAL A 11 21.27 5.43 15.32
N VAL A 12 20.39 4.47 15.02
CA VAL A 12 20.12 3.31 15.85
C VAL A 12 20.48 2.07 15.04
N ASP A 13 21.35 1.23 15.60
CA ASP A 13 21.77 -0.05 15.01
C ASP A 13 21.67 -1.12 16.10
N HIS A 14 20.86 -2.15 15.85
CA HIS A 14 20.77 -3.33 16.70
C HIS A 14 20.86 -4.63 15.92
N ASP A 15 21.97 -5.35 16.13
CA ASP A 15 22.10 -6.79 15.87
C ASP A 15 21.81 -7.58 17.17
N VAL A 16 20.61 -8.15 17.29
CA VAL A 16 20.24 -8.95 18.47
C VAL A 16 19.45 -10.22 18.15
N SER A 17 19.73 -11.28 18.92
CA SER A 17 18.93 -12.51 18.81
C SER A 17 17.47 -12.37 19.29
N LYS A 18 17.23 -11.43 20.22
CA LYS A 18 15.92 -11.11 20.78
C LYS A 18 15.91 -9.68 21.31
N GLY A 19 14.85 -8.93 21.02
CA GLY A 19 14.69 -7.59 21.54
C GLY A 19 13.23 -7.16 21.61
N GLU A 20 12.97 -6.24 22.52
CA GLU A 20 11.75 -5.42 22.54
C GLU A 20 12.26 -3.98 22.45
N PHE A 21 11.86 -3.28 21.40
CA PHE A 21 12.32 -1.93 21.10
C PHE A 21 11.12 -1.01 21.08
N VAL A 22 11.17 0.02 21.92
CA VAL A 22 10.16 1.07 21.95
C VAL A 22 10.90 2.39 21.83
N MET A 23 10.61 3.14 20.78
CA MET A 23 11.19 4.45 20.51
C MET A 23 10.08 5.45 20.21
N ASP A 24 10.22 6.64 20.78
CA ASP A 24 9.28 7.75 20.67
C ASP A 24 10.11 9.01 20.40
N TYR A 25 9.83 9.70 19.29
CA TYR A 25 10.56 10.85 18.82
C TYR A 25 9.63 12.03 18.58
N ASP A 26 9.82 13.12 19.33
CA ASP A 26 9.25 14.45 19.07
C ASP A 26 10.38 15.35 18.56
N VAL A 27 10.41 15.60 17.25
CA VAL A 27 11.55 16.26 16.60
C VAL A 27 11.13 17.37 15.65
N SER A 28 11.66 18.57 15.88
CA SER A 28 11.34 19.70 14.99
C SER A 28 12.07 19.61 13.65
N GLN A 29 13.32 19.17 13.63
CA GLN A 29 14.06 18.85 12.40
C GLN A 29 15.02 17.68 12.66
N GLY A 30 15.00 16.63 11.85
CA GLY A 30 15.91 15.51 12.10
C GLY A 30 16.16 14.60 10.92
N GLU A 31 17.31 13.93 10.99
CA GLU A 31 17.65 12.79 10.14
C GLU A 31 17.67 11.54 11.03
N PHE A 32 16.94 10.51 10.62
CA PHE A 32 16.79 9.26 11.36
C PHE A 32 17.26 8.10 10.49
N VAL A 33 18.20 7.31 11.02
CA VAL A 33 18.66 6.08 10.40
C VAL A 33 18.50 4.96 11.42
N VAL A 34 17.62 4.01 11.13
CA VAL A 34 17.33 2.87 11.99
C VAL A 34 17.65 1.59 11.23
N ASP A 35 18.51 0.76 11.80
CA ASP A 35 18.92 -0.54 11.26
C ASP A 35 18.73 -1.61 12.35
N HIS A 36 17.99 -2.66 12.00
CA HIS A 36 17.66 -3.75 12.91
C HIS A 36 17.81 -5.12 12.23
N ASP A 37 18.89 -5.84 12.57
CA ASP A 37 19.03 -7.28 12.31
C ASP A 37 18.61 -8.06 13.55
N VAL A 38 17.40 -8.62 13.51
CA VAL A 38 16.80 -9.25 14.69
C VAL A 38 16.19 -10.61 14.40
N SER A 39 16.66 -11.64 15.10
CA SER A 39 16.08 -12.98 14.92
C SER A 39 14.64 -13.10 15.48
N LYS A 40 14.32 -12.35 16.53
CA LYS A 40 13.00 -12.29 17.18
C LYS A 40 12.77 -10.92 17.84
N GLY A 41 11.92 -10.08 17.29
CA GLY A 41 11.76 -8.71 17.79
C GLY A 41 10.31 -8.29 17.95
N GLU A 42 10.05 -7.42 18.91
CA GLU A 42 8.87 -6.57 18.92
C GLU A 42 9.37 -5.13 18.82
N PHE A 43 8.84 -4.37 17.87
CA PHE A 43 9.25 -3.00 17.58
C PHE A 43 8.02 -2.10 17.63
N VAL A 44 8.11 -1.05 18.44
CA VAL A 44 7.13 0.02 18.49
C VAL A 44 7.88 1.32 18.27
N MET A 45 7.57 2.02 17.18
CA MET A 45 8.17 3.29 16.86
C MET A 45 7.09 4.34 16.62
N ASP A 46 7.24 5.48 17.29
CA ASP A 46 6.34 6.61 17.22
C ASP A 46 7.16 7.86 16.88
N TYR A 47 6.76 8.59 15.84
CA TYR A 47 7.46 9.76 15.33
C TYR A 47 6.48 10.91 15.11
N ASP A 48 6.60 11.97 15.92
CA ASP A 48 6.02 13.30 15.66
C ASP A 48 7.14 14.22 15.15
N VAL A 49 7.16 14.47 13.85
CA VAL A 49 8.26 15.19 13.20
C VAL A 49 7.78 16.32 12.31
N SER A 50 8.22 17.54 12.63
CA SER A 50 7.86 18.71 11.82
C SER A 50 8.59 18.75 10.47
N GLN A 51 9.87 18.38 10.43
CA GLN A 51 10.62 18.20 9.18
C GLN A 51 11.64 17.06 9.36
N GLY A 52 11.66 16.05 8.50
CA GLY A 52 12.67 15.02 8.65
C GLY A 52 12.92 14.12 7.46
N GLU A 53 14.07 13.47 7.50
CA GLU A 53 14.43 12.38 6.59
C GLU A 53 14.55 11.09 7.41
N PHE A 54 13.93 10.03 6.95
CA PHE A 54 13.87 8.74 7.62
C PHE A 54 14.39 7.66 6.70
N VAL A 55 15.35 6.88 7.19
CA VAL A 55 15.82 5.66 6.55
C VAL A 55 15.69 4.54 7.57
N VAL A 56 14.82 3.60 7.29
CA VAL A 56 14.50 2.49 8.19
C VAL A 56 14.74 1.18 7.44
N ASP A 57 15.61 0.34 7.99
CA ASP A 57 15.95 -0.98 7.47
C ASP A 57 15.76 -2.03 8.57
N HIS A 58 15.00 -3.07 8.25
CA HIS A 58 14.74 -4.19 9.15
C HIS A 58 14.92 -5.54 8.43
N ASP A 59 15.94 -6.30 8.83
CA ASP A 59 16.06 -7.73 8.55
C ASP A 59 15.61 -8.52 9.78
N VAL A 60 14.39 -9.05 9.75
CA VAL A 60 13.79 -9.71 10.89
C VAL A 60 13.25 -11.09 10.57
N SER A 61 13.88 -12.11 11.15
CA SER A 61 13.43 -13.49 10.97
C SER A 61 12.03 -13.74 11.54
N LYS A 62 11.70 -13.09 12.66
CA LYS A 62 10.38 -13.13 13.30
C LYS A 62 10.10 -11.84 14.06
N GLY A 63 9.03 -11.13 13.77
CA GLY A 63 8.72 -9.97 14.59
C GLY A 63 7.33 -9.41 14.48
N GLU A 64 7.02 -8.51 15.41
CA GLU A 64 5.83 -7.68 15.40
C GLU A 64 6.30 -6.23 15.31
N PHE A 65 5.72 -5.48 14.38
CA PHE A 65 6.06 -4.10 14.11
C PHE A 65 4.82 -3.24 14.22
N VAL A 66 4.92 -2.20 15.04
CA VAL A 66 3.95 -1.11 15.10
C VAL A 66 4.71 0.17 14.85
N MET A 67 4.39 0.86 13.76
CA MET A 67 4.99 2.14 13.43
C MET A 67 3.90 3.19 13.23
N ASP A 68 4.07 4.34 13.88
CA ASP A 68 3.18 5.49 13.80
C ASP A 68 4.02 6.71 13.45
N TYR A 69 3.64 7.41 12.38
CA TYR A 69 4.34 8.57 11.87
C TYR A 69 3.36 9.73 11.64
N ASP A 70 3.45 10.80 12.44
CA ASP A 70 2.83 12.10 12.19
C ASP A 70 3.93 13.06 11.70
N VAL A 71 3.98 13.30 10.38
CA VAL A 71 5.04 14.10 9.77
C VAL A 71 4.50 15.23 8.92
N SER A 72 4.85 16.45 9.33
CA SER A 72 4.43 17.64 8.59
C SER A 72 5.16 17.80 7.25
N GLN A 73 6.47 17.54 7.21
CA GLN A 73 7.25 17.50 5.97
C GLN A 73 8.33 16.43 6.07
N GLY A 74 8.43 15.50 5.13
CA GLY A 74 9.54 14.54 5.19
C GLY A 74 9.77 13.68 3.98
N GLU A 75 10.93 13.03 3.98
CA GLU A 75 11.31 12.00 3.01
C GLU A 75 11.51 10.69 3.77
N PHE A 76 10.92 9.61 3.25
CA PHE A 76 10.93 8.31 3.90
C PHE A 76 11.43 7.26 2.92
N VAL A 77 12.41 6.49 3.38
CA VAL A 77 12.88 5.28 2.74
C VAL A 77 12.77 4.16 3.76
N VAL A 78 11.87 3.22 3.51
CA VAL A 78 11.63 2.08 4.41
C VAL A 78 11.87 0.79 3.63
N ASP A 79 12.69 -0.09 4.19
CA ASP A 79 12.96 -1.43 3.67
C ASP A 79 12.74 -2.45 4.80
N HIS A 80 11.88 -3.43 4.54
CA HIS A 80 11.62 -4.53 5.45
C HIS A 80 11.76 -5.89 4.75
N ASP A 81 12.77 -6.68 5.14
CA ASP A 81 12.85 -8.11 4.86
C ASP A 81 12.45 -8.89 6.11
N VAL A 82 11.22 -9.41 6.10
CA VAL A 82 10.68 -10.14 7.24
C VAL A 82 10.19 -11.52 6.86
N SER A 83 10.94 -12.52 7.34
CA SER A 83 10.57 -13.91 7.14
C SER A 83 9.23 -14.25 7.79
N LYS A 84 8.93 -13.79 9.02
CA LYS A 84 7.60 -13.94 9.61
C LYS A 84 7.22 -12.78 10.50
N GLY A 85 6.05 -12.17 10.29
CA GLY A 85 5.68 -11.12 11.23
C GLY A 85 4.27 -10.61 11.10
N GLU A 86 3.94 -9.72 12.02
CA GLU A 86 2.72 -8.92 12.00
C GLU A 86 3.15 -7.46 11.91
N PHE A 87 2.53 -6.72 11.00
CA PHE A 87 2.83 -5.32 10.78
C PHE A 87 1.56 -4.50 10.88
N VAL A 88 1.66 -3.43 11.65
CA VAL A 88 0.67 -2.37 11.71
C VAL A 88 1.43 -1.07 11.49
N MET A 89 1.09 -0.35 10.43
CA MET A 89 1.69 0.95 10.18
C MET A 89 0.61 1.99 9.90
N ASP A 90 0.80 3.15 10.50
CA ASP A 90 -0.05 4.32 10.38
C ASP A 90 0.83 5.52 10.02
N TYR A 91 0.50 6.21 8.93
CA TYR A 91 1.25 7.36 8.43
C TYR A 91 0.29 8.51 8.15
N ASP A 92 0.36 9.58 8.93
CA ASP A 92 -0.27 10.88 8.65
C ASP A 92 0.82 11.85 8.18
N VAL A 93 0.85 12.12 6.86
CA VAL A 93 1.89 12.96 6.27
C VAL A 93 1.29 14.10 5.49
N SER A 94 1.56 15.32 5.97
CA SER A 94 1.10 16.52 5.30
C SER A 94 1.85 16.76 3.98
N GLN A 95 3.19 16.69 3.95
CA GLN A 95 3.96 16.81 2.71
C GLN A 95 5.15 15.85 2.68
N GLY A 96 5.32 15.05 1.64
CA GLY A 96 6.51 14.20 1.61
C GLY A 96 6.72 13.36 0.37
N GLU A 97 7.87 12.69 0.36
CA GLU A 97 8.21 11.66 -0.62
C GLU A 97 8.41 10.34 0.12
N PHE A 98 7.78 9.28 -0.39
CA PHE A 98 7.84 7.94 0.20
C PHE A 98 8.34 6.94 -0.81
N VAL A 99 9.30 6.15 -0.39
CA VAL A 99 9.73 4.93 -1.07
C VAL A 99 9.71 3.83 -0.03
N MET A 100 8.84 2.84 -0.23
CA MET A 100 8.76 1.72 0.69
C MET A 100 8.82 0.40 -0.06
N ASP A 101 9.65 -0.51 0.46
CA ASP A 101 9.87 -1.85 -0.06
C ASP A 101 9.64 -2.86 1.06
N TYR A 102 8.77 -3.82 0.82
CA TYR A 102 8.43 -4.86 1.78
C TYR A 102 8.51 -6.24 1.14
N ASP A 103 9.49 -7.05 1.57
CA ASP A 103 9.55 -8.49 1.32
C ASP A 103 9.11 -9.24 2.58
N VAL A 104 7.90 -9.79 2.57
CA VAL A 104 7.35 -10.52 3.71
C VAL A 104 6.89 -11.91 3.34
N SER A 105 7.57 -12.91 3.89
CA SER A 105 7.32 -14.31 3.50
C SER A 105 6.10 -14.96 4.17
N GLN A 106 5.76 -14.59 5.42
CA GLN A 106 4.56 -15.09 6.13
C GLN A 106 4.10 -14.13 7.21
N GLY A 107 2.86 -13.67 7.16
CA GLY A 107 2.40 -12.68 8.13
C GLY A 107 0.98 -12.22 7.94
N GLU A 108 0.63 -11.26 8.78
CA GLU A 108 -0.53 -10.38 8.66
C GLU A 108 -0.02 -8.95 8.56
N PHE A 109 -0.69 -8.17 7.75
CA PHE A 109 -0.21 -6.84 7.41
C PHE A 109 -1.39 -5.89 7.29
N VAL A 110 -1.30 -4.80 8.03
CA VAL A 110 -2.30 -3.73 8.07
C VAL A 110 -1.58 -2.41 7.90
N MET A 111 -2.05 -1.63 6.95
CA MET A 111 -1.52 -0.31 6.67
C MET A 111 -2.63 0.70 6.49
N ASP A 112 -2.41 1.87 7.09
CA ASP A 112 -3.22 3.06 6.92
C ASP A 112 -2.31 4.23 6.55
N TYR A 113 -2.68 4.97 5.52
CA TYR A 113 -1.93 6.13 5.04
C TYR A 113 -2.89 7.27 4.73
N ASP A 114 -2.74 8.38 5.45
CA ASP A 114 -3.30 9.68 5.11
C ASP A 114 -2.18 10.58 4.62
N VAL A 115 -2.14 10.85 3.32
CA VAL A 115 -1.09 11.70 2.73
C VAL A 115 -1.68 12.83 1.90
N SER A 116 -1.41 14.05 2.34
CA SER A 116 -2.05 15.24 1.77
C SER A 116 -1.37 15.77 0.50
N GLN A 117 -0.03 15.76 0.40
CA GLN A 117 0.71 16.17 -0.80
C GLN A 117 2.05 15.44 -0.90
N GLY A 118 2.38 14.88 -2.06
CA GLY A 118 3.62 14.13 -2.19
C GLY A 118 3.74 13.35 -3.47
N GLU A 119 4.84 12.61 -3.52
CA GLU A 119 5.08 11.49 -4.43
C GLU A 119 5.20 10.24 -3.57
N PHE A 120 4.61 9.15 -4.04
CA PHE A 120 4.53 7.94 -3.26
C PHE A 120 4.76 6.74 -4.17
N VAL A 121 5.77 5.95 -3.82
CA VAL A 121 6.16 4.74 -4.52
C VAL A 121 6.22 3.62 -3.50
N MET A 122 5.53 2.52 -3.79
CA MET A 122 5.70 1.31 -3.00
C MET A 122 5.80 0.07 -3.85
N ASP A 123 6.60 -0.87 -3.36
CA ASP A 123 6.76 -2.21 -3.87
C ASP A 123 6.50 -3.21 -2.72
N TYR A 124 5.72 -4.24 -3.01
CA TYR A 124 5.36 -5.29 -2.06
C TYR A 124 5.52 -6.66 -2.73
N ASP A 125 6.49 -7.44 -2.27
CA ASP A 125 6.56 -8.89 -2.54
C ASP A 125 6.08 -9.65 -1.31
N VAL A 126 4.85 -10.15 -1.39
CA VAL A 126 4.14 -10.63 -0.21
C VAL A 126 3.51 -12.00 -0.43
N SER A 127 4.04 -13.01 0.27
CA SER A 127 3.53 -14.39 0.25
C SER A 127 2.73 -14.76 1.52
N GLN A 128 1.72 -13.95 1.83
CA GLN A 128 1.01 -13.94 3.13
C GLN A 128 -0.33 -14.72 3.20
N ARG A 129 -1.03 -14.59 4.33
CA ARG A 129 -2.40 -15.09 4.53
C ARG A 129 -3.46 -14.01 4.33
N GLU A 130 -3.25 -12.85 4.96
CA GLU A 130 -4.20 -11.74 5.05
C GLU A 130 -3.42 -10.44 4.90
N PHE A 131 -3.90 -9.55 4.04
CA PHE A 131 -3.35 -8.23 3.80
C PHE A 131 -4.48 -7.24 3.66
N VAL A 132 -4.41 -6.18 4.45
CA VAL A 132 -5.40 -5.10 4.50
C VAL A 132 -4.67 -3.78 4.39
N MET A 133 -5.23 -2.89 3.58
CA MET A 133 -4.57 -1.65 3.24
C MET A 133 -5.62 -0.60 2.92
N ASP A 134 -5.50 0.55 3.57
CA ASP A 134 -6.38 1.71 3.40
C ASP A 134 -5.51 2.92 3.04
N TYR A 135 -5.97 3.69 2.05
CA TYR A 135 -5.29 4.87 1.54
C TYR A 135 -6.27 6.02 1.37
N ASP A 136 -6.06 7.12 2.09
CA ASP A 136 -6.64 8.43 1.77
C ASP A 136 -5.53 9.35 1.23
N VAL A 137 -5.56 9.59 -0.07
CA VAL A 137 -4.44 10.25 -0.76
C VAL A 137 -4.90 11.37 -1.67
N SER A 138 -4.47 12.60 -1.37
CA SER A 138 -4.78 13.81 -2.15
C SER A 138 -3.57 14.36 -2.95
N GLN A 139 -2.83 13.47 -3.61
CA GLN A 139 -1.50 13.72 -4.19
C GLN A 139 -1.43 14.16 -5.67
N ARG A 140 -0.20 14.27 -6.20
CA ARG A 140 0.09 14.50 -7.63
C ARG A 140 0.37 13.22 -8.40
N GLU A 141 1.17 12.32 -7.85
CA GLU A 141 1.65 11.11 -8.50
C GLU A 141 1.75 9.99 -7.46
N PHE A 142 1.20 8.84 -7.79
CA PHE A 142 1.20 7.65 -6.95
C PHE A 142 1.44 6.43 -7.82
N VAL A 143 2.43 5.65 -7.43
CA VAL A 143 2.86 4.43 -8.13
C VAL A 143 2.94 3.31 -7.12
N MET A 144 2.39 2.17 -7.50
CA MET A 144 2.25 1.07 -6.56
C MET A 144 2.29 -0.25 -7.31
N ASP A 145 3.26 -1.08 -6.92
CA ASP A 145 3.51 -2.38 -7.54
C ASP A 145 3.36 -3.48 -6.48
N TYR A 146 2.63 -4.55 -6.83
CA TYR A 146 2.44 -5.71 -5.96
C TYR A 146 2.69 -7.02 -6.69
N ASP A 147 3.51 -7.87 -6.09
CA ASP A 147 3.53 -9.32 -6.36
C ASP A 147 3.00 -10.05 -5.12
N VAL A 148 1.77 -10.54 -5.21
CA VAL A 148 1.05 -11.05 -4.04
C VAL A 148 0.53 -12.47 -4.26
N SER A 149 1.00 -13.39 -3.41
CA SER A 149 0.55 -14.79 -3.37
C SER A 149 -0.17 -15.11 -2.05
N GLN A 150 -1.47 -14.79 -1.95
CA GLN A 150 -2.22 -14.78 -0.68
C GLN A 150 -3.52 -15.62 -0.65
N ARG A 151 -4.19 -15.65 0.52
CA ARG A 151 -5.55 -16.21 0.65
C ARG A 151 -6.62 -15.14 0.57
N GLU A 152 -6.48 -14.08 1.35
CA GLU A 152 -7.44 -12.99 1.49
C GLU A 152 -6.68 -11.66 1.37
N PHE A 153 -7.19 -10.77 0.53
CA PHE A 153 -6.62 -9.46 0.28
C PHE A 153 -7.75 -8.45 0.15
N VAL A 154 -7.65 -7.36 0.91
CA VAL A 154 -8.62 -6.28 0.92
C VAL A 154 -7.86 -4.98 0.76
N MET A 155 -8.29 -4.14 -0.17
CA MET A 155 -7.78 -2.78 -0.22
C MET A 155 -8.87 -1.78 -0.52
N ASP A 156 -8.79 -0.67 0.22
CA ASP A 156 -9.69 0.46 0.11
C ASP A 156 -8.87 1.71 -0.23
N TYR A 157 -9.36 2.49 -1.19
CA TYR A 157 -8.67 3.67 -1.71
C TYR A 157 -9.64 4.82 -1.88
N ASP A 158 -9.39 5.95 -1.20
CA ASP A 158 -9.96 7.25 -1.53
C ASP A 158 -8.86 8.14 -2.11
N VAL A 159 -8.92 8.41 -3.41
CA VAL A 159 -7.82 9.05 -4.13
C VAL A 159 -8.27 10.25 -4.96
N SER A 160 -7.75 11.42 -4.61
CA SER A 160 -7.96 12.68 -5.32
C SER A 160 -6.67 13.19 -5.98
N GLN A 161 -6.30 12.63 -7.14
CA GLN A 161 -4.96 12.80 -7.75
C GLN A 161 -4.93 13.32 -9.20
N ARG A 162 -3.73 13.55 -9.73
CA ARG A 162 -3.50 13.89 -11.14
C ARG A 162 -3.12 12.68 -11.98
N GLU A 163 -2.14 11.89 -11.54
CA GLU A 163 -1.60 10.72 -12.22
C GLU A 163 -1.49 9.57 -11.20
N PHE A 164 -2.01 8.40 -11.55
CA PHE A 164 -2.04 7.22 -10.69
C PHE A 164 -1.77 5.98 -11.54
N VAL A 165 -0.81 5.16 -11.10
CA VAL A 165 -0.39 3.93 -11.79
C VAL A 165 -0.36 2.81 -10.77
N MET A 166 -1.01 1.69 -11.08
CA MET A 166 -0.86 0.48 -10.27
C MET A 166 -0.70 -0.77 -11.10
N ASP A 167 0.27 -1.59 -10.71
CA ASP A 167 0.57 -2.87 -11.33
C ASP A 167 0.43 -3.99 -10.28
N TYR A 168 -0.35 -5.02 -10.60
CA TYR A 168 -0.63 -6.13 -9.71
C TYR A 168 -0.41 -7.47 -10.40
N ASP A 169 0.49 -8.30 -9.86
CA ASP A 169 0.53 -9.75 -10.13
C ASP A 169 0.02 -10.49 -8.90
N VAL A 170 -1.15 -11.13 -9.02
CA VAL A 170 -1.86 -11.67 -7.87
C VAL A 170 -2.31 -13.11 -8.08
N SER A 171 -1.83 -14.01 -7.23
CA SER A 171 -2.26 -15.41 -7.16
C SER A 171 -3.01 -15.70 -5.85
N GLN A 172 -4.34 -15.54 -5.85
CA GLN A 172 -5.13 -15.52 -4.61
C GLN A 172 -6.37 -16.44 -4.58
N ARG A 173 -7.05 -16.51 -3.42
CA ARG A 173 -8.33 -17.21 -3.28
C ARG A 173 -9.52 -16.24 -3.24
N GLU A 174 -9.45 -15.21 -2.40
CA GLU A 174 -10.48 -14.20 -2.18
C GLU A 174 -9.82 -12.82 -2.24
N PHE A 175 -10.35 -11.92 -3.06
CA PHE A 175 -9.84 -10.56 -3.28
C PHE A 175 -11.00 -9.58 -3.31
N VAL A 176 -10.88 -8.50 -2.53
CA VAL A 176 -11.85 -7.41 -2.45
C VAL A 176 -11.11 -6.11 -2.61
N MET A 177 -11.69 -5.18 -3.36
CA MET A 177 -11.03 -3.95 -3.71
C MET A 177 -12.04 -2.84 -3.98
N ASP A 178 -12.00 -1.80 -3.18
CA ASP A 178 -12.92 -0.67 -3.25
C ASP A 178 -12.15 0.62 -3.56
N TYR A 179 -12.60 1.35 -4.58
CA TYR A 179 -11.97 2.59 -5.04
C TYR A 179 -13.00 3.72 -5.14
N ASP A 180 -12.76 4.84 -4.45
CA ASP A 180 -13.38 6.15 -4.72
C ASP A 180 -12.30 7.08 -5.27
N VAL A 181 -12.41 7.45 -6.54
CA VAL A 181 -11.32 8.13 -7.25
C VAL A 181 -11.79 9.35 -8.02
N SER A 182 -11.20 10.51 -7.73
CA SER A 182 -11.39 11.76 -8.47
C SER A 182 -10.07 12.20 -9.14
N GLN A 183 -9.84 11.81 -10.40
CA GLN A 183 -8.53 11.96 -11.06
C GLN A 183 -8.52 12.52 -12.49
N ARG A 184 -7.32 12.78 -13.04
CA ARG A 184 -7.14 13.20 -14.44
C ARG A 184 -6.69 12.06 -15.36
N GLU A 185 -5.65 11.32 -14.99
CA GLU A 185 -5.04 10.21 -15.73
C GLU A 185 -4.84 9.01 -14.78
N PHE A 186 -5.33 7.84 -15.16
CA PHE A 186 -5.27 6.60 -14.37
C PHE A 186 -4.87 5.43 -15.27
N VAL A 187 -3.88 4.66 -14.82
CA VAL A 187 -3.38 3.44 -15.49
C VAL A 187 -3.36 2.32 -14.47
N MET A 188 -3.79 1.13 -14.89
CA MET A 188 -3.92 0.01 -13.99
C MET A 188 -3.80 -1.31 -14.74
N ASP A 189 -2.78 -2.09 -14.39
CA ASP A 189 -2.47 -3.37 -15.01
C ASP A 189 -2.60 -4.49 -13.97
N TYR A 190 -3.38 -5.52 -14.29
CA TYR A 190 -3.62 -6.66 -13.41
C TYR A 190 -3.38 -7.98 -14.14
N ASP A 191 -2.50 -8.83 -13.61
CA ASP A 191 -2.41 -10.26 -13.93
C ASP A 191 -2.85 -11.06 -12.70
N VAL A 192 -3.99 -11.75 -12.81
CA VAL A 192 -4.65 -12.31 -11.63
C VAL A 192 -5.08 -13.76 -11.85
N SER A 193 -4.64 -14.65 -10.98
CA SER A 193 -5.08 -16.05 -10.91
C SER A 193 -5.86 -16.31 -9.61
N GLN A 194 -7.19 -16.30 -9.68
CA GLN A 194 -8.05 -16.29 -8.49
C GLN A 194 -9.24 -17.28 -8.47
N ARG A 195 -9.91 -17.39 -7.31
CA ARG A 195 -11.14 -18.18 -7.16
C ARG A 195 -12.40 -17.31 -7.02
N GLU A 196 -12.38 -16.30 -6.17
CA GLU A 196 -13.48 -15.34 -5.90
C GLU A 196 -12.91 -13.92 -5.91
N PHE A 197 -13.52 -13.02 -6.68
CA PHE A 197 -13.07 -11.63 -6.88
C PHE A 197 -14.26 -10.67 -6.80
N VAL A 198 -14.12 -9.61 -6.00
CA VAL A 198 -15.09 -8.50 -5.85
C VAL A 198 -14.35 -7.19 -6.01
N MET A 199 -14.95 -6.25 -6.73
CA MET A 199 -14.32 -4.98 -7.02
C MET A 199 -15.37 -3.91 -7.25
N ASP A 200 -15.33 -2.85 -6.45
CA ASP A 200 -16.26 -1.73 -6.51
C ASP A 200 -15.49 -0.43 -6.84
N TYR A 201 -15.93 0.27 -7.88
CA TYR A 201 -15.30 1.52 -8.33
C TYR A 201 -16.33 2.65 -8.43
N ASP A 202 -16.11 3.75 -7.72
CA ASP A 202 -16.74 5.06 -7.94
C ASP A 202 -15.69 6.03 -8.47
N VAL A 203 -15.78 6.44 -9.73
CA VAL A 203 -14.68 7.13 -10.41
C VAL A 203 -15.17 8.34 -11.21
N SER A 204 -14.61 9.51 -10.92
CA SER A 204 -14.77 10.76 -11.67
C SER A 204 -13.47 11.15 -12.36
N GLN A 205 -13.33 10.87 -13.67
CA GLN A 205 -12.06 11.00 -14.40
C GLN A 205 -12.11 11.65 -15.79
N ARG A 206 -10.94 11.96 -16.37
CA ARG A 206 -10.79 12.49 -17.74
C ARG A 206 -10.25 11.46 -18.74
N GLU A 207 -9.20 10.72 -18.40
CA GLU A 207 -8.55 9.66 -19.20
C GLU A 207 -8.25 8.44 -18.31
N PHE A 208 -8.61 7.24 -18.79
CA PHE A 208 -8.53 5.97 -18.04
C PHE A 208 -8.06 4.84 -18.96
N VAL A 209 -7.05 4.10 -18.52
CA VAL A 209 -6.51 2.90 -19.17
C VAL A 209 -6.45 1.77 -18.15
N MET A 210 -6.86 0.59 -18.58
CA MET A 210 -6.97 -0.55 -17.69
C MET A 210 -6.81 -1.84 -18.49
N ASP A 211 -5.79 -2.63 -18.13
CA ASP A 211 -5.47 -3.90 -18.75
C ASP A 211 -5.61 -5.02 -17.71
N TYR A 212 -6.45 -6.01 -18.01
CA TYR A 212 -6.65 -7.16 -17.12
C TYR A 212 -6.43 -8.49 -17.85
N ASP A 213 -5.57 -9.34 -17.30
CA ASP A 213 -5.52 -10.79 -17.58
C ASP A 213 -5.97 -11.55 -16.34
N VAL A 214 -7.15 -12.20 -16.41
CA VAL A 214 -7.70 -12.90 -15.24
C VAL A 214 -8.06 -14.36 -15.54
N SER A 215 -7.56 -15.25 -14.69
CA SER A 215 -7.94 -16.66 -14.62
C SER A 215 -8.75 -16.94 -13.36
N GLN A 216 -10.10 -16.92 -13.47
CA GLN A 216 -11.01 -16.95 -12.31
C GLN A 216 -12.17 -17.95 -12.38
N ARG A 217 -12.85 -18.16 -11.23
CA ARG A 217 -14.02 -19.04 -11.11
C ARG A 217 -15.33 -18.31 -10.81
N GLU A 218 -15.35 -17.31 -9.94
CA GLU A 218 -16.50 -16.44 -9.62
C GLU A 218 -16.02 -14.97 -9.58
N PHE A 219 -16.82 -14.05 -10.12
CA PHE A 219 -16.45 -12.65 -10.38
C PHE A 219 -17.65 -11.72 -10.19
N VAL A 220 -17.48 -10.65 -9.43
CA VAL A 220 -18.43 -9.55 -9.26
C VAL A 220 -17.69 -8.23 -9.40
N MET A 221 -18.29 -7.29 -10.11
CA MET A 221 -17.66 -6.01 -10.41
C MET A 221 -18.75 -4.96 -10.60
N ASP A 222 -18.74 -3.92 -9.76
CA ASP A 222 -19.67 -2.80 -9.83
C ASP A 222 -18.91 -1.51 -10.14
N TYR A 223 -19.43 -0.74 -11.10
CA TYR A 223 -18.80 0.48 -11.61
C TYR A 223 -19.80 1.63 -11.63
N ASP A 224 -19.50 2.74 -10.97
CA ASP A 224 -20.11 4.06 -11.22
C ASP A 224 -19.03 5.01 -11.74
N VAL A 225 -19.08 5.34 -13.02
CA VAL A 225 -17.96 6.00 -13.69
C VAL A 225 -18.44 7.15 -14.57
N SER A 226 -17.88 8.34 -14.33
CA SER A 226 -18.09 9.55 -15.12
C SER A 226 -16.81 9.93 -15.87
N GLN A 227 -16.68 9.55 -17.15
CA GLN A 227 -15.47 9.81 -17.97
C GLN A 227 -15.70 10.57 -19.28
N ARG A 228 -14.60 11.00 -19.90
CA ARG A 228 -14.55 11.64 -21.22
C ARG A 228 -13.92 10.77 -22.32
N GLU A 229 -12.88 9.98 -22.01
CA GLU A 229 -12.23 8.98 -22.88
C GLU A 229 -11.87 7.71 -22.07
N PHE A 230 -12.07 6.52 -22.65
CA PHE A 230 -11.99 5.21 -21.98
C PHE A 230 -11.34 4.16 -22.90
N VAL A 231 -10.36 3.43 -22.39
CA VAL A 231 -9.75 2.25 -23.04
C VAL A 231 -9.65 1.13 -22.01
N MET A 232 -10.15 -0.06 -22.37
CA MET A 232 -10.10 -1.26 -21.53
C MET A 232 -9.84 -2.46 -22.43
N ASP A 233 -8.77 -3.19 -22.16
CA ASP A 233 -8.47 -4.48 -22.78
C ASP A 233 -8.60 -5.58 -21.71
N TYR A 234 -9.34 -6.64 -22.04
CA TYR A 234 -9.69 -7.70 -21.09
C TYR A 234 -9.48 -9.07 -21.75
N ASP A 235 -8.56 -9.87 -21.22
CA ASP A 235 -8.39 -11.29 -21.58
C ASP A 235 -8.78 -12.17 -20.40
N VAL A 236 -9.77 -13.06 -20.60
CA VAL A 236 -10.22 -13.97 -19.55
C VAL A 236 -10.39 -15.39 -20.05
N SER A 237 -9.70 -16.29 -19.38
CA SER A 237 -9.78 -17.72 -19.62
C SER A 237 -10.83 -18.37 -18.70
N GLN A 238 -12.12 -18.27 -19.07
CA GLN A 238 -13.21 -18.83 -18.24
C GLN A 238 -13.31 -20.37 -18.27
N LYS A 239 -13.70 -20.94 -17.12
CA LYS A 239 -14.40 -22.24 -17.05
C LYS A 239 -15.90 -22.03 -16.75
N LYS A 240 -16.60 -21.40 -17.69
CA LYS A 240 -18.07 -21.23 -17.88
C LYS A 240 -18.99 -21.40 -16.66
N ILE A 241 -19.58 -20.31 -16.18
CA ILE A 241 -20.89 -20.28 -15.49
C ILE A 241 -21.70 -19.08 -16.04
N GLU A 242 -23.02 -19.25 -16.17
CA GLU A 242 -23.97 -18.50 -17.02
C GLU A 242 -24.16 -17.00 -16.68
N ASP A 243 -24.16 -16.16 -17.73
CA ASP A 243 -24.54 -14.73 -17.70
C ASP A 243 -25.99 -14.50 -17.23
N THR A 244 -26.18 -13.65 -16.24
CA THR A 244 -27.42 -12.86 -16.10
C THR A 244 -27.13 -11.36 -15.99
N ASN A 245 -27.23 -10.71 -17.15
CA ASN A 245 -27.15 -9.29 -17.47
C ASN A 245 -28.13 -8.39 -16.68
N PRO A 246 -27.78 -7.11 -16.39
CA PRO A 246 -28.65 -6.02 -16.87
C PRO A 246 -27.92 -4.72 -17.34
N ARG A 247 -27.98 -4.49 -18.66
CA ARG A 247 -28.12 -3.25 -19.47
C ARG A 247 -27.76 -1.90 -18.85
N TYR A 248 -26.91 -1.15 -19.56
CA TYR A 248 -27.17 0.27 -19.88
C TYR A 248 -26.91 0.63 -21.35
N GLN A 249 -27.85 1.39 -21.91
CA GLN A 249 -27.87 1.89 -23.29
C GLN A 249 -27.19 3.25 -23.35
N CYS A 250 -26.23 3.42 -24.27
CA CYS A 250 -25.73 4.73 -24.67
C CYS A 250 -26.79 5.46 -25.50
N ASN A 251 -27.32 6.58 -25.00
CA ASN A 251 -28.12 7.52 -25.79
C ASN A 251 -27.23 8.67 -26.28
N ARG A 252 -27.31 8.89 -27.59
CA ARG A 252 -26.60 9.90 -28.40
C ARG A 252 -26.72 11.34 -27.91
#